data_AF-A0A8D0QC93-F1
#
_entry.id   AF-A0A8D0QC93-F1
#
_cell.length_a   1.000
_cell.length_b   1.000
_cell.length_c   1.000
_cell.angle_alpha   90.00
_cell.angle_beta   90.00
_cell.angle_gamma   90.00
#
_symmetry.space_group_name_H-M   'P 1'
#
loop_
_entity.id
_entity.type
_entity.pdbx_description
1 polymer ?
#
loop_
_entity_poly.entity_id
_entity_poly.type
_entity_poly.pdbx_seq_one_letter_code
_entity_poly.pdbx_strand_id
1 'polypeptide(L)'
;ATKAHIKLNTKKLYQADGYAVKELLKIASVLYSAMTTKGLEGSSLGQGDVSKFKFDLGSKIADLKAARQLASEITSKGASLYDLLGKEVELRELRTEAIARPLEINEIEKVMRIAIKDILAQVQKTKDLLNNVASDEANLEAKIEKRKLELERNRKRLQTLQSVRPAFMDEYEKIEEELQKQYAIYLEKFRNLACLEQQLEDHHRMEQERFE
;
A
#
# COMPACT_ATOMS: atom_id res chain seq x y z
N ALA A 1 51.89 28.86 -29.66
CA ALA A 1 51.87 30.34 -29.74
C ALA A 1 50.73 30.85 -28.87
N THR A 2 51.04 31.11 -27.61
CA THR A 2 50.07 31.27 -26.53
C THR A 2 50.40 32.57 -25.81
N LYS A 3 49.92 33.69 -26.36
CA LYS A 3 49.95 35.00 -25.68
C LYS A 3 48.68 35.84 -25.87
N ALA A 4 47.68 35.34 -26.62
CA ALA A 4 46.40 36.03 -26.83
C ALA A 4 45.17 35.23 -26.37
N HIS A 5 45.36 34.09 -25.69
CA HIS A 5 44.27 33.16 -25.26
C HIS A 5 43.25 32.73 -26.35
N ILE A 6 43.51 32.99 -27.63
CA ILE A 6 42.69 32.50 -28.74
C ILE A 6 43.25 31.16 -29.22
N LYS A 7 42.47 30.09 -29.06
CA LYS A 7 42.83 28.74 -29.51
C LYS A 7 42.42 28.55 -30.97
N LEU A 8 43.40 28.54 -31.87
CA LEU A 8 43.21 28.31 -33.30
C LEU A 8 43.51 26.85 -33.66
N ASN A 9 42.74 26.27 -34.57
CA ASN A 9 43.07 24.98 -35.16
C ASN A 9 44.00 25.18 -36.36
N THR A 10 45.30 24.94 -36.15
CA THR A 10 46.33 25.16 -37.17
C THR A 10 46.11 24.32 -38.43
N LYS A 11 45.61 23.08 -38.30
CA LYS A 11 45.30 22.22 -39.46
C LYS A 11 44.25 22.86 -40.37
N LYS A 12 43.20 23.44 -39.80
CA LYS A 12 42.14 24.14 -40.56
C LYS A 12 42.61 25.48 -41.11
N LEU A 13 43.52 26.16 -40.41
CA LEU A 13 44.12 27.40 -40.90
C LEU A 13 45.00 27.16 -42.13
N TYR A 14 45.78 26.08 -42.16
CA TYR A 14 46.66 25.74 -43.29
C TYR A 14 45.93 25.14 -44.50
N GLN A 15 44.67 24.73 -44.37
CA GLN A 15 43.87 24.20 -45.49
C GLN A 15 43.51 25.25 -46.54
N ALA A 16 43.68 26.55 -46.22
CA ALA A 16 43.51 27.69 -47.13
C ALA A 16 42.16 27.75 -47.88
N ASP A 17 41.13 27.10 -47.34
CA ASP A 17 39.77 27.06 -47.87
C ASP A 17 38.79 27.80 -46.94
N GLY A 18 37.48 27.60 -47.13
CA GLY A 18 36.45 28.23 -46.30
C GLY A 18 36.57 27.92 -44.80
N TYR A 19 37.26 26.85 -44.39
CA TYR A 19 37.52 26.57 -42.98
C TYR A 19 38.62 27.45 -42.40
N ALA A 20 39.60 27.87 -43.20
CA ALA A 20 40.63 28.83 -42.78
C ALA A 20 40.01 30.20 -42.45
N VAL A 21 39.03 30.63 -43.25
CA VAL A 21 38.29 31.89 -43.02
C VAL A 21 37.59 31.87 -41.66
N LYS A 22 36.99 30.74 -41.26
CA LYS A 22 36.34 30.59 -39.95
C LYS A 22 37.32 30.69 -38.78
N GLU A 23 38.56 30.21 -38.94
CA GLU A 23 39.59 30.34 -37.91
C GLU A 23 40.15 31.77 -37.85
N LEU A 24 40.36 32.44 -38.99
CA LEU A 24 40.76 33.85 -39.03
C LEU A 24 39.68 34.79 -38.46
N LEU A 25 38.39 34.47 -38.67
CA LEU A 25 37.28 35.26 -38.14
C LEU A 25 37.29 35.35 -36.60
N LYS A 26 37.81 34.33 -35.90
CA LYS A 26 37.95 34.36 -34.43
C LYS A 26 38.93 35.44 -33.97
N ILE A 27 39.97 35.71 -34.75
CA ILE A 27 40.95 36.77 -34.46
C ILE A 27 40.33 38.12 -34.84
N ALA A 28 39.76 38.21 -36.04
CA ALA A 28 39.17 39.44 -36.55
C ALA A 28 38.02 39.94 -35.67
N SER A 29 37.17 39.06 -35.14
CA SER A 29 36.06 39.44 -34.25
C SER A 29 36.54 40.02 -32.93
N VAL A 30 37.60 39.46 -32.33
CA VAL A 30 38.19 40.00 -31.10
C VAL A 30 38.81 41.36 -31.36
N LEU A 31 39.56 41.52 -32.46
CA LEU A 31 40.15 42.80 -32.86
C LEU A 31 39.07 43.86 -33.16
N TYR A 32 38.01 43.47 -33.86
CA TYR A 32 36.88 44.36 -34.16
C TYR A 32 36.12 44.77 -32.90
N SER A 33 35.91 43.84 -31.97
CA SER A 33 35.27 44.13 -30.67
C SER A 33 36.11 45.10 -29.85
N ALA A 34 37.43 44.93 -29.83
CA ALA A 34 38.35 45.84 -29.14
C ALA A 34 38.40 47.24 -29.81
N MET A 35 38.29 47.30 -31.14
CA MET A 35 38.25 48.55 -31.89
C MET A 35 36.93 49.30 -31.67
N THR A 36 35.80 48.59 -31.66
CA THR A 36 34.47 49.19 -31.42
C THR A 36 34.26 49.61 -29.97
N THR A 37 34.78 48.87 -28.99
CA THR A 37 34.73 49.30 -27.58
C THR A 37 35.51 50.59 -27.32
N LYS A 38 36.62 50.84 -28.02
CA LYS A 38 37.32 52.16 -27.96
C LYS A 38 36.62 53.27 -28.76
N GLY A 39 35.73 52.93 -29.69
CA GLY A 39 35.03 53.90 -30.55
C GLY A 39 33.62 54.30 -30.08
N LEU A 40 33.09 53.69 -29.01
CA LEU A 40 31.69 53.82 -28.57
C LEU A 40 31.55 54.36 -27.13
N GLU A 41 32.52 55.14 -26.63
CA GLU A 41 32.36 55.93 -25.38
C GLU A 41 31.48 57.19 -25.55
N GLY A 42 30.87 57.41 -26.71
CA GLY A 42 30.05 58.59 -26.95
C GLY A 42 28.84 58.31 -27.82
N SER A 43 27.76 57.79 -27.22
CA SER A 43 26.36 58.22 -27.45
C SER A 43 25.36 57.07 -27.28
N SER A 44 24.62 57.17 -26.19
CA SER A 44 23.18 56.92 -26.00
C SER A 44 22.52 55.69 -26.66
N LEU A 45 22.06 54.81 -25.75
CA LEU A 45 20.76 54.12 -25.73
C LEU A 45 20.12 53.74 -27.07
N GLY A 46 20.00 52.43 -27.29
CA GLY A 46 18.83 51.90 -27.98
C GLY A 46 19.04 50.62 -28.75
N GLN A 47 18.62 49.50 -28.12
CA GLN A 47 17.98 48.35 -28.75
C GLN A 47 18.86 47.26 -29.41
N GLY A 48 18.69 46.04 -28.90
CA GLY A 48 19.23 44.76 -29.42
C GLY A 48 20.52 44.36 -28.71
N ASP A 49 20.54 43.41 -27.77
CA ASP A 49 20.08 42.03 -27.92
C ASP A 49 19.95 41.42 -26.51
N VAL A 50 18.73 40.97 -26.18
CA VAL A 50 18.25 40.51 -24.85
C VAL A 50 18.87 39.17 -24.42
N SER A 51 19.91 38.68 -25.10
CA SER A 51 20.36 37.29 -24.97
C SER A 51 21.78 37.09 -24.42
N LYS A 52 22.40 38.11 -23.80
CA LYS A 52 23.76 37.99 -23.23
C LYS A 52 23.93 38.30 -21.74
N PHE A 53 22.85 38.67 -21.04
CA PHE A 53 22.83 38.63 -19.57
C PHE A 53 22.13 37.36 -19.10
N LYS A 54 22.80 36.20 -19.23
CA LYS A 54 22.54 35.08 -18.31
C LYS A 54 23.08 35.51 -16.94
N PHE A 55 22.33 36.41 -16.32
CA PHE A 55 22.39 36.66 -14.88
C PHE A 55 22.32 35.30 -14.19
N ASP A 56 23.17 35.10 -13.20
CA ASP A 56 23.25 33.90 -12.38
C ASP A 56 22.00 33.78 -11.49
N LEU A 57 20.85 33.65 -12.15
CA LEU A 57 19.52 33.71 -11.56
C LEU A 57 19.24 32.43 -10.78
N GLY A 58 19.89 31.32 -11.14
CA GLY A 58 19.80 30.06 -10.43
C GLY A 58 20.40 30.13 -9.02
N SER A 59 21.60 30.70 -8.87
CA SER A 59 22.24 30.90 -7.55
C SER A 59 21.45 31.90 -6.71
N LYS A 60 21.05 33.04 -7.28
CA LYS A 60 20.22 34.04 -6.58
C LYS A 60 18.83 33.54 -6.20
N ILE A 61 18.17 32.71 -7.02
CA ILE A 61 16.86 32.12 -6.68
C ILE A 61 17.00 31.11 -5.53
N ALA A 62 18.07 30.29 -5.54
CA ALA A 62 18.34 29.37 -4.44
C ALA A 62 18.60 30.13 -3.12
N ASP A 63 19.39 31.19 -3.17
CA ASP A 63 19.67 32.05 -2.02
C ASP A 63 18.41 32.76 -1.52
N LEU A 64 17.54 33.23 -2.42
CA LEU A 64 16.28 33.89 -2.08
C LEU A 64 15.27 32.91 -1.46
N LYS A 65 15.28 31.65 -1.93
CA LYS A 65 14.49 30.56 -1.33
C LYS A 65 15.01 30.19 0.06
N ALA A 66 16.33 30.08 0.23
CA ALA A 66 16.96 29.83 1.53
C ALA A 66 16.70 30.99 2.51
N ALA A 67 16.80 32.24 2.05
CA ALA A 67 16.51 33.41 2.86
C ALA A 67 15.05 33.47 3.32
N ARG A 68 14.08 33.12 2.46
CA ARG A 68 12.67 32.99 2.87
C ARG A 68 12.45 31.89 3.91
N GLN A 69 13.10 30.74 3.72
CA GLN A 69 13.01 29.63 4.65
C GLN A 69 13.57 30.03 6.03
N LEU A 70 14.75 30.64 6.05
CA LEU A 70 15.38 31.15 7.27
C LEU A 70 14.52 32.24 7.94
N ALA A 71 13.92 33.16 7.17
CA ALA A 71 13.02 34.17 7.74
C ALA A 71 11.77 33.54 8.38
N SER A 72 11.21 32.50 7.77
CA SER A 72 10.11 31.73 8.35
C SER A 72 10.52 31.01 9.63
N GLU A 73 11.72 30.41 9.63
CA GLU A 73 12.27 29.73 10.81
C GLU A 73 12.57 30.70 11.95
N ILE A 74 13.15 31.88 11.66
CA ILE A 74 13.38 32.93 12.66
C ILE A 74 12.07 33.36 13.30
N THR A 75 11.02 33.54 12.50
CA THR A 75 9.69 33.94 13.02
C THR A 75 9.10 32.82 13.90
N SER A 76 9.18 31.57 13.45
CA SER A 76 8.69 30.40 14.21
C SER A 76 9.46 30.19 15.52
N LYS A 77 10.80 30.24 15.46
CA LYS A 77 11.67 30.12 16.63
C LYS A 77 11.51 31.31 17.57
N GLY A 78 11.31 32.51 17.05
CA GLY A 78 11.03 33.72 17.82
C GLY A 78 9.72 33.61 18.60
N ALA A 79 8.65 33.13 17.96
CA ALA A 79 7.37 32.86 18.61
C ALA A 79 7.52 31.79 19.70
N SER A 80 8.18 30.67 19.38
CA SER A 80 8.43 29.61 20.36
C SER A 80 9.28 30.10 21.54
N LEU A 81 10.28 30.95 21.29
CA LEU A 81 11.12 31.52 22.34
C LEU A 81 10.32 32.50 23.21
N TYR A 82 9.47 33.34 22.62
CA TYR A 82 8.57 34.23 23.34
C TYR A 82 7.63 33.44 24.28
N ASP A 83 7.01 32.38 23.78
CA ASP A 83 6.11 31.54 24.58
C ASP A 83 6.86 30.82 25.72
N LEU A 84 8.08 30.34 25.45
CA LEU A 84 8.93 29.69 26.46
C LEU A 84 9.41 30.67 27.53
N LEU A 85 9.85 31.87 27.14
CA LEU A 85 10.25 32.94 28.06
C LEU A 85 9.07 33.44 28.90
N GLY A 86 7.87 33.51 28.32
CA GLY A 86 6.65 33.85 29.05
C GLY A 86 6.34 32.88 30.19
N LYS A 87 6.74 31.61 30.04
CA LYS A 87 6.60 30.56 31.07
C LYS A 87 7.76 30.50 32.06
N GLU A 88 8.85 31.24 31.85
CA GLU A 88 10.07 31.09 32.65
C GLU A 88 9.83 31.42 34.13
N VAL A 89 8.92 32.34 34.47
CA VAL A 89 8.63 32.68 35.87
C VAL A 89 8.07 31.45 36.61
N GLU A 90 7.06 30.79 36.04
CA GLU A 90 6.47 29.57 36.61
C GLU A 90 7.46 28.39 36.56
N LEU A 91 8.15 28.21 35.42
CA LEU A 91 9.13 27.14 35.25
C LEU A 91 10.32 27.28 36.20
N ARG A 92 10.72 28.50 36.54
CA ARG A 92 11.81 28.77 37.47
C ARG A 92 11.46 28.34 38.89
N GLU A 93 10.24 28.62 39.33
CA GLU A 93 9.76 28.18 40.65
C GLU A 93 9.70 26.65 40.70
N LEU A 94 9.05 26.02 39.73
CA LEU A 94 8.96 24.55 39.62
C LEU A 94 10.34 23.88 39.53
N ARG A 95 11.27 24.46 38.76
CA ARG A 95 12.65 23.97 38.64
C ARG A 95 13.38 24.10 39.97
N THR A 96 13.23 25.23 40.67
CA THR A 96 13.89 25.47 41.94
C THR A 96 13.34 24.54 43.03
N GLU A 97 12.02 24.31 43.04
CA GLU A 97 11.36 23.34 43.91
C GLU A 97 11.82 21.90 43.61
N ALA A 98 11.87 21.50 42.34
CA ALA A 98 12.33 20.18 41.93
C ALA A 98 13.82 19.93 42.27
N ILE A 99 14.67 20.95 42.12
CA ILE A 99 16.11 20.88 42.47
C ILE A 99 16.31 20.90 43.99
N ALA A 100 15.51 21.68 44.72
CA ALA A 100 15.57 21.75 46.18
C ALA A 100 15.02 20.47 46.84
N ARG A 101 14.24 19.67 46.11
CA ARG A 101 13.74 18.39 46.59
C ARG A 101 14.91 17.45 46.89
N PRO A 102 15.09 16.99 48.13
CA PRO A 102 16.11 16.02 48.46
C PRO A 102 15.91 14.77 47.61
N LEU A 103 16.96 14.30 46.95
CA LEU A 103 16.94 13.00 46.31
C LEU A 103 16.87 11.94 47.41
N GLU A 104 15.69 11.34 47.57
CA GLU A 104 15.47 10.19 48.45
C GLU A 104 16.10 8.94 47.80
N ILE A 105 17.44 8.89 47.80
CA ILE A 105 18.24 7.83 47.16
C ILE A 105 17.78 6.45 47.62
N ASN A 106 17.41 6.32 48.90
CA ASN A 106 16.90 5.08 49.48
C ASN A 106 15.58 4.62 48.86
N GLU A 107 14.65 5.55 48.58
CA GLU A 107 13.37 5.20 47.94
C GLU A 107 13.57 4.86 46.47
N ILE A 108 14.43 5.60 45.77
CA ILE A 108 14.82 5.29 44.39
C ILE A 108 15.45 3.90 44.30
N GLU A 109 16.38 3.59 45.21
CA GLU A 109 17.03 2.28 45.28
C GLU A 109 16.01 1.17 45.56
N LYS A 110 15.07 1.39 46.48
CA LYS A 110 14.02 0.44 46.81
C LYS A 110 13.11 0.17 45.61
N VAL A 111 12.63 1.20 44.93
CA VAL A 111 11.82 1.06 43.70
C VAL A 111 12.60 0.31 42.62
N MET A 112 13.89 0.63 42.46
CA MET A 112 14.74 -0.03 41.48
C MET A 112 14.96 -1.52 41.81
N ARG A 113 15.13 -1.87 43.10
CA ARG A 113 15.21 -3.26 43.55
C ARG A 113 13.93 -4.04 43.30
N ILE A 114 12.76 -3.41 43.50
CA ILE A 114 11.46 -4.03 43.19
C ILE A 114 11.35 -4.28 41.68
N ALA A 115 11.65 -3.28 40.85
CA ALA A 115 11.60 -3.41 39.40
C ALA A 115 12.53 -4.53 38.89
N ILE A 116 13.74 -4.64 39.43
CA ILE A 116 14.66 -5.74 39.11
C ILE A 116 14.04 -7.10 39.46
N LYS A 117 13.44 -7.22 40.65
CA LYS A 117 12.82 -8.47 41.09
C LYS A 117 11.65 -8.88 40.19
N ASP A 118 10.82 -7.92 39.79
CA ASP A 118 9.67 -8.17 38.91
C ASP A 118 10.12 -8.62 37.52
N ILE A 119 11.16 -7.96 36.97
CA ILE A 119 11.76 -8.38 35.69
C ILE A 119 12.34 -9.79 35.78
N LEU A 120 13.05 -10.12 36.87
CA LEU A 120 13.61 -11.46 37.07
C LEU A 120 12.51 -12.53 37.15
N ALA A 121 11.40 -12.24 37.85
CA ALA A 121 10.25 -13.14 37.90
C ALA A 121 9.62 -13.34 36.51
N GLN A 122 9.50 -12.26 35.72
CA GLN A 122 8.96 -12.34 34.36
C GLN A 122 9.88 -13.13 33.42
N VAL A 123 11.20 -12.96 33.54
CA VAL A 123 12.19 -13.75 32.79
C VAL A 123 12.06 -15.23 33.15
N GLN A 124 11.96 -15.57 34.43
CA GLN A 124 11.81 -16.96 34.87
C GLN A 124 10.51 -17.57 34.33
N LYS A 125 9.38 -16.87 34.45
CA LYS A 125 8.09 -17.31 33.90
C LYS A 125 8.16 -17.57 32.39
N THR A 126 8.83 -16.69 31.65
CA THR A 126 9.01 -16.84 30.20
C THR A 126 9.87 -18.05 29.85
N LYS A 127 10.91 -18.31 30.66
CA LYS A 127 11.77 -19.48 30.50
C LYS A 127 11.01 -20.78 30.77
N ASP A 128 10.17 -20.82 31.80
CA ASP A 128 9.36 -21.99 32.12
C ASP A 128 8.32 -22.28 31.02
N LEU A 129 7.69 -21.23 30.46
CA LEU A 129 6.84 -21.36 29.29
C LEU A 129 7.61 -21.95 28.10
N LEU A 130 8.80 -21.42 27.79
CA LEU A 130 9.63 -21.89 26.68
C LEU A 130 10.03 -23.37 26.84
N ASN A 131 10.34 -23.80 28.06
CA ASN A 131 10.68 -25.21 28.34
C ASN A 131 9.52 -26.15 28.03
N ASN A 132 8.27 -25.70 28.23
CA ASN A 132 7.09 -26.51 27.99
C ASN A 132 6.67 -26.55 26.51
N VAL A 133 7.04 -25.54 25.71
CA VAL A 133 6.68 -25.46 24.28
C VAL A 133 7.10 -26.71 23.52
N ALA A 134 8.32 -27.21 23.74
CA ALA A 134 8.80 -28.40 23.04
C ALA A 134 7.96 -29.65 23.36
N SER A 135 7.49 -29.80 24.60
CA SER A 135 6.62 -30.90 24.99
C SER A 135 5.21 -30.73 24.41
N ASP A 136 4.67 -29.51 24.44
CA ASP A 136 3.36 -29.20 23.87
C ASP A 136 3.33 -29.40 22.36
N GLU A 137 4.38 -28.99 21.66
CA GLU A 137 4.57 -29.20 20.22
C GLU A 137 4.60 -30.69 19.89
N ALA A 138 5.42 -31.48 20.58
CA ALA A 138 5.49 -32.93 20.38
C ALA A 138 4.13 -33.62 20.64
N ASN A 139 3.42 -33.19 21.69
CA ASN A 139 2.08 -33.69 22.02
C ASN A 139 1.04 -33.34 20.95
N LEU A 140 1.09 -32.14 20.41
CA LEU A 140 0.19 -31.70 19.34
C LEU A 140 0.49 -32.42 18.03
N GLU A 141 1.76 -32.59 17.66
CA GLU A 141 2.16 -33.31 16.46
C GLU A 141 1.69 -34.77 16.52
N ALA A 142 1.87 -35.45 17.66
CA ALA A 142 1.36 -36.80 17.86
C ALA A 142 -0.18 -36.90 17.70
N LYS A 143 -0.92 -35.90 18.20
CA LYS A 143 -2.38 -35.82 18.02
C LYS A 143 -2.75 -35.60 16.56
N ILE A 144 -2.03 -34.72 15.86
CA ILE A 144 -2.26 -34.42 14.44
C ILE A 144 -2.03 -35.68 13.59
N GLU A 145 -0.92 -36.38 13.79
CA GLU A 145 -0.62 -37.61 13.04
C GLU A 145 -1.64 -38.71 13.28
N LYS A 146 -2.07 -38.91 14.54
CA LYS A 146 -3.15 -39.84 14.85
C LYS A 146 -4.45 -39.49 14.10
N ARG A 147 -4.81 -38.20 14.05
CA ARG A 147 -6.01 -37.73 13.33
C ARG A 147 -5.89 -37.88 11.82
N LYS A 148 -4.71 -37.63 11.24
CA LYS A 148 -4.45 -37.85 9.81
C LYS A 148 -4.65 -39.31 9.43
N LEU A 149 -4.10 -40.25 10.21
CA LEU A 149 -4.26 -41.69 9.97
C LEU A 149 -5.72 -42.14 10.08
N GLU A 150 -6.45 -41.66 11.10
CA GLU A 150 -7.89 -41.91 11.24
C GLU A 150 -8.68 -41.38 10.04
N LEU A 151 -8.36 -40.17 9.59
CA LEU A 151 -9.00 -39.53 8.44
C LEU A 151 -8.75 -40.31 7.15
N GLU A 152 -7.51 -40.74 6.89
CA GLU A 152 -7.19 -41.55 5.72
C GLU A 152 -7.94 -42.88 5.72
N ARG A 153 -7.98 -43.57 6.86
CA ARG A 153 -8.73 -44.83 6.99
C ARG A 153 -10.21 -44.62 6.70
N ASN A 154 -10.81 -43.56 7.26
CA ASN A 154 -12.22 -43.25 7.03
C ASN A 154 -12.49 -42.86 5.59
N ARG A 155 -11.60 -42.08 4.94
CA ARG A 155 -11.68 -41.75 3.52
C ARG A 155 -11.64 -43.00 2.64
N LYS A 156 -10.69 -43.91 2.89
CA LYS A 156 -10.61 -45.20 2.17
C LYS A 156 -11.89 -46.01 2.35
N ARG A 157 -12.40 -46.12 3.58
CA ARG A 157 -13.66 -46.82 3.87
C ARG A 157 -14.85 -46.20 3.15
N LEU A 158 -14.96 -44.87 3.16
CA LEU A 158 -16.01 -44.14 2.46
C LEU A 158 -15.94 -44.40 0.95
N GLN A 159 -14.75 -44.32 0.37
CA GLN A 159 -14.55 -44.60 -1.06
C GLN A 159 -14.98 -46.02 -1.43
N THR A 160 -14.61 -47.02 -0.61
CA THR A 160 -15.07 -48.40 -0.82
C THR A 160 -16.59 -48.49 -0.71
N LEU A 161 -17.20 -47.86 0.29
CA LEU A 161 -18.64 -47.89 0.47
C LEU A 161 -19.39 -47.21 -0.69
N GLN A 162 -18.85 -46.11 -1.22
CA GLN A 162 -19.41 -45.41 -2.39
C GLN A 162 -19.24 -46.19 -3.69
N SER A 163 -18.16 -46.96 -3.83
CA SER A 163 -17.95 -47.79 -5.02
C SER A 163 -18.90 -48.98 -5.12
N VAL A 164 -19.51 -49.39 -4.01
CA VAL A 164 -20.41 -50.54 -3.96
C VAL A 164 -21.85 -50.06 -4.10
N ARG A 165 -22.56 -50.57 -5.11
CA ARG A 165 -24.01 -50.39 -5.27
C ARG A 165 -24.72 -51.01 -4.06
N PRO A 166 -25.55 -50.26 -3.31
CA PRO A 166 -26.29 -50.83 -2.19
C PRO A 166 -27.23 -51.96 -2.65
N ALA A 167 -27.30 -53.03 -1.86
CA ALA A 167 -28.07 -54.24 -2.21
C ALA A 167 -29.57 -53.98 -2.43
N PHE A 168 -30.13 -52.96 -1.76
CA PHE A 168 -31.53 -52.58 -1.88
C PHE A 168 -31.82 -51.73 -3.13
N MET A 169 -30.81 -51.25 -3.86
CA MET A 169 -31.03 -50.38 -5.03
C MET A 169 -31.82 -51.08 -6.13
N ASP A 170 -31.58 -52.38 -6.33
CA ASP A 170 -32.29 -53.17 -7.36
C ASP A 170 -33.78 -53.33 -7.03
N GLU A 171 -34.11 -53.44 -5.74
CA GLU A 171 -35.50 -53.49 -5.27
C GLU A 171 -36.16 -52.12 -5.37
N TYR A 172 -35.43 -51.06 -5.00
CA TYR A 172 -35.89 -49.67 -5.15
C TYR A 172 -36.25 -49.35 -6.60
N GLU A 173 -35.35 -49.64 -7.55
CA GLU A 173 -35.56 -49.37 -8.98
C GLU A 173 -36.78 -50.15 -9.53
N LYS A 174 -36.96 -51.42 -9.12
CA LYS A 174 -38.14 -52.21 -9.49
C LYS A 174 -39.45 -51.61 -8.96
N ILE A 175 -39.45 -51.18 -7.70
CA ILE A 175 -40.62 -50.54 -7.08
C ILE A 175 -40.91 -49.19 -7.77
N GLU A 176 -39.88 -48.44 -8.12
CA GLU A 176 -40.02 -47.16 -8.85
C GLU A 176 -40.66 -47.37 -10.23
N GLU A 177 -40.21 -48.38 -10.99
CA GLU A 177 -40.85 -48.75 -12.27
C GLU A 177 -42.31 -49.18 -12.09
N GLU A 178 -42.61 -49.97 -11.07
CA GLU A 178 -43.99 -50.40 -10.80
C GLU A 178 -44.87 -49.21 -10.41
N LEU A 179 -44.35 -48.30 -9.58
CA LEU A 179 -45.04 -47.06 -9.22
C LEU A 179 -45.38 -46.21 -10.44
N GLN A 180 -44.46 -46.09 -11.40
CA GLN A 180 -44.71 -45.37 -12.65
C GLN A 180 -45.85 -46.00 -13.46
N LYS A 181 -45.87 -47.33 -13.57
CA LYS A 181 -46.95 -48.06 -14.27
C LYS A 181 -48.30 -47.85 -13.59
N GLN A 182 -48.35 -48.00 -12.26
CA GLN A 182 -49.57 -47.79 -11.48
C GLN A 182 -50.07 -46.35 -11.60
N TYR A 183 -49.16 -45.37 -11.60
CA TYR A 183 -49.50 -43.96 -11.78
C TYR A 183 -50.11 -43.68 -13.16
N ALA A 184 -49.58 -44.29 -14.23
CA ALA A 184 -50.15 -44.16 -15.57
C ALA A 184 -51.59 -44.71 -15.63
N ILE A 185 -51.82 -45.90 -15.07
CA ILE A 185 -53.16 -46.51 -14.98
C ILE A 185 -54.11 -45.63 -14.15
N TYR A 186 -53.63 -45.10 -13.03
CA TYR A 186 -54.40 -44.18 -12.19
C TYR A 186 -54.84 -42.94 -12.98
N LEU A 187 -53.93 -42.30 -13.73
CA LEU A 187 -54.25 -41.12 -14.53
C LEU A 187 -55.30 -41.41 -15.60
N GLU A 188 -55.22 -42.55 -16.27
CA GLU A 188 -56.22 -42.95 -17.26
C GLU A 188 -57.59 -43.17 -16.61
N LYS A 189 -57.65 -43.92 -15.50
CA LYS A 189 -58.88 -44.13 -14.74
C LYS A 189 -59.46 -42.82 -14.22
N PHE A 190 -58.62 -41.94 -13.72
CA PHE A 190 -59.04 -40.62 -13.23
C PHE A 190 -59.64 -39.76 -14.33
N ARG A 191 -59.02 -39.73 -15.53
CA ARG A 191 -59.57 -39.03 -16.70
C ARG A 191 -60.93 -39.60 -17.13
N ASN A 192 -61.04 -40.92 -17.18
CA ASN A 192 -62.29 -41.59 -17.53
C ASN A 192 -63.39 -41.29 -16.51
N LEU A 193 -63.07 -41.35 -15.21
CA LEU A 193 -63.99 -41.00 -14.14
C LEU A 193 -64.47 -39.56 -14.26
N ALA A 194 -63.56 -38.59 -14.40
CA ALA A 194 -63.92 -37.19 -14.55
C ALA A 194 -64.83 -36.93 -15.76
N CYS A 195 -64.59 -37.62 -16.89
CA CYS A 195 -65.44 -37.55 -18.08
C CYS A 195 -66.86 -38.09 -17.80
N LEU A 196 -66.96 -39.24 -17.13
CA LEU A 196 -68.24 -39.86 -16.78
C LEU A 196 -69.02 -39.04 -15.75
N GLU A 197 -68.35 -38.48 -14.75
CA GLU A 197 -68.94 -37.57 -13.77
C GLU A 197 -69.53 -36.34 -14.46
N GLN A 198 -68.79 -35.72 -15.39
CA GLN A 198 -69.29 -34.58 -16.17
C GLN A 198 -70.54 -34.94 -17.01
N GLN A 199 -70.52 -36.09 -17.70
CA GLN A 199 -71.68 -36.53 -18.49
C GLN A 199 -72.92 -36.79 -17.61
N LEU A 200 -72.71 -37.33 -16.40
CA LEU A 200 -73.77 -37.58 -15.44
C LEU A 200 -74.36 -36.26 -14.92
N GLU A 201 -73.52 -35.29 -14.59
CA GLU A 201 -73.95 -33.94 -14.21
C GLU A 201 -74.75 -33.26 -15.33
N ASP A 202 -74.29 -33.34 -16.57
CA ASP A 202 -75.00 -32.80 -17.73
C ASP A 202 -76.36 -33.47 -17.94
N HIS A 203 -76.46 -34.80 -17.76
CA HIS A 203 -77.72 -35.52 -17.84
C HIS A 203 -78.70 -35.09 -16.75
N HIS A 204 -78.24 -35.00 -15.50
CA HIS A 204 -79.08 -34.54 -14.39
C HIS A 204 -79.57 -33.10 -14.60
N ARG A 205 -78.73 -32.21 -15.16
CA ARG A 205 -79.12 -30.84 -15.52
C ARG A 205 -80.22 -30.84 -16.58
N MET A 206 -80.07 -31.62 -17.65
CA MET A 206 -81.10 -31.75 -18.68
C MET A 206 -82.40 -32.34 -18.15
N GLU A 207 -82.36 -33.31 -17.24
CA GLU A 207 -83.58 -33.83 -16.62
C GLU A 207 -84.26 -32.79 -15.75
N GLN A 208 -83.52 -32.02 -14.95
CA GLN A 208 -84.09 -30.90 -14.18
C GLN A 208 -84.78 -29.88 -15.09
N GLU A 209 -84.13 -29.46 -16.18
CA GLU A 209 -84.72 -28.55 -17.19
C GLU A 209 -85.95 -29.14 -17.89
N ARG A 210 -86.13 -30.46 -17.90
CA ARG A 210 -87.28 -31.14 -18.53
C ARG A 210 -88.48 -31.30 -17.58
N PHE A 211 -88.25 -31.21 -16.28
CA PHE A 211 -89.27 -31.31 -15.23
C PHE A 211 -89.67 -29.94 -14.66
N GLU A 212 -88.93 -28.87 -14.96
CA GLU A 212 -89.33 -27.46 -14.83
C GLU A 212 -90.16 -26.99 -16.03
#